data_AF-A0A7C4DA54-F1
#
_entry.id   AF-A0A7C4DA54-F1
#
_cell.length_a   1.000
_cell.length_b   1.000
_cell.length_c   1.000
_cell.angle_alpha   90.00
_cell.angle_beta   90.00
_cell.angle_gamma   90.00
#
_symmetry.space_group_name_H-M   'P 1'
#
loop_
_entity.id
_entity.type
_entity.pdbx_description
1 polymer ?
#
loop_
_entity_poly.entity_id
_entity_poly.type
_entity_poly.pdbx_seq_one_letter_code
_entity_poly.pdbx_strand_id
1 'polypeptide(L)' 'MWTEKYRPRTLSEIVNQAEIVSRLRTFVEKKDMPHCLFSGPPGTGKTTAALC' A
#
# COMPACT_ATOMS: atom_id res chain seq x y z
N MET A 1 4.08 -18.21 -11.54
CA MET A 1 3.13 -17.09 -11.60
C MET A 1 3.90 -15.81 -11.27
N TRP A 2 4.08 -14.89 -12.22
CA TRP A 2 4.97 -13.72 -12.04
C TRP A 2 4.38 -12.69 -11.05
N THR A 3 3.05 -12.64 -10.93
CA THR A 3 2.32 -11.70 -10.08
C THR A 3 2.69 -11.79 -8.60
N GLU A 4 2.85 -13.00 -8.06
CA GLU A 4 3.28 -13.20 -6.67
C GLU A 4 4.79 -12.94 -6.48
N LYS A 5 5.59 -13.24 -7.50
CA LYS A 5 7.04 -13.03 -7.46
C LYS A 5 7.41 -11.55 -7.35
N TYR A 6 6.65 -10.68 -8.02
CA TYR A 6 6.87 -9.23 -8.04
C TYR A 6 5.87 -8.46 -7.18
N ARG A 7 5.12 -9.13 -6.29
CA ARG A 7 4.24 -8.44 -5.36
C ARG A 7 5.09 -7.59 -4.40
N PRO A 8 4.87 -6.26 -4.32
CA PRO A 8 5.56 -5.39 -3.37
C PRO A 8 5.51 -5.94 -1.95
N ARG A 9 6.65 -5.93 -1.25
CA ARG A 9 6.75 -6.36 0.15
C ARG A 9 6.76 -5.19 1.13
N THR A 10 7.13 -4.01 0.64
CA THR A 10 7.15 -2.78 1.43
C THR A 10 6.33 -1.70 0.76
N LEU A 11 5.79 -0.75 1.54
CA LEU A 11 5.05 0.40 1.02
C LEU A 11 5.87 1.19 -0.02
N SER A 12 7.20 1.14 0.08
CA SER A 12 8.16 1.77 -0.83
C SER A 12 8.20 1.20 -2.24
N GLU A 13 7.85 -0.08 -2.39
CA GLU A 13 7.88 -0.79 -3.67
C GLU A 13 6.58 -0.58 -4.47
N ILE A 14 5.56 0.05 -3.87
CA ILE A 14 4.31 0.37 -4.55
C ILE A 14 4.55 1.55 -5.49
N VAL A 15 4.44 1.26 -6.79
CA VAL A 15 4.53 2.26 -7.87
C VAL A 15 3.16 2.84 -8.21
N ASN A 16 3.13 4.06 -8.76
CA ASN A 16 1.91 4.79 -9.19
C ASN A 16 0.89 5.14 -8.08
N GLN A 17 1.28 5.10 -6.80
CA GLN A 17 0.44 5.53 -5.67
C GLN A 17 1.24 6.37 -4.65
N ALA A 18 2.15 7.22 -5.13
CA ALA A 18 3.14 7.92 -4.29
C ALA A 18 2.50 8.77 -3.18
N GLU A 19 1.41 9.47 -3.47
CA GLU A 19 0.71 10.31 -2.49
C GLU A 19 0.07 9.47 -1.37
N ILE A 20 -0.56 8.34 -1.72
CA ILE A 20 -1.18 7.43 -0.75
C ILE A 20 -0.11 6.75 0.11
N VAL A 21 0.95 6.25 -0.51
CA VAL A 21 2.09 5.64 0.17
C VAL A 21 2.72 6.62 1.15
N SER A 22 2.90 7.88 0.74
CA SER A 22 3.46 8.92 1.62
C SER A 22 2.57 9.17 2.85
N ARG A 23 1.25 9.26 2.67
CA ARG A 23 0.31 9.44 3.80
C ARG A 23 0.33 8.24 4.75
N LEU A 24 0.28 7.02 4.20
CA LEU A 24 0.34 5.79 4.99
C LEU A 24 1.63 5.71 5.81
N ARG A 25 2.78 6.04 5.22
CA ARG A 25 4.05 6.11 5.96
C ARG A 25 3.99 7.11 7.11
N THR A 26 3.44 8.31 6.88
CA THR A 26 3.30 9.31 7.95
C THR A 26 2.41 8.81 9.09
N PHE A 27 1.33 8.08 8.79
CA PHE A 27 0.47 7.48 9.83
C PHE A 27 1.22 6.42 10.64
N VAL A 28 2.00 5.56 9.99
CA VAL A 28 2.83 4.54 10.65
C VAL A 28 3.92 5.20 11.53
N GLU A 29 4.63 6.20 11.01
CA GLU A 29 5.68 6.93 11.72
C GLU A 29 5.14 7.65 12.97
N LYS A 30 3.95 8.26 12.85
CA LYS A 30 3.27 8.91 13.97
C LYS A 30 2.61 7.94 14.95
N LYS A 31 2.57 6.63 14.62
CA LYS A 31 1.84 5.59 15.36
C LYS A 31 0.35 5.94 15.57
N ASP A 32 -0.22 6.69 14.64
CA ASP A 32 -1.60 7.14 14.64
C ASP A 32 -2.24 6.66 13.34
N MET A 33 -2.64 5.38 13.34
CA MET A 33 -3.23 4.73 12.18
C MET A 33 -4.76 4.81 12.28
N PRO A 34 -5.43 5.60 11.44
CA PRO A 34 -6.88 5.62 11.39
C PRO A 34 -7.43 4.34 10.75
N HIS A 35 -8.74 4.12 10.90
CA HIS A 35 -9.43 3.08 10.12
C HIS A 35 -9.35 3.41 8.63
N CYS A 36 -8.70 2.54 7.86
CA CYS A 36 -8.50 2.71 6.42
C CYS A 36 -9.48 1.86 5.61
N LEU A 37 -10.10 2.45 4.58
CA LEU A 37 -10.87 1.73 3.57
C LEU A 37 -10.13 1.78 2.23
N PHE A 38 -9.63 0.63 1.77
CA PHE A 38 -8.97 0.52 0.48
C PHE A 38 -9.99 0.20 -0.62
N SER A 39 -10.26 1.16 -1.50
CA SER A 39 -11.26 1.07 -2.57
C SER A 39 -10.64 1.32 -3.95
N GLY A 40 -11.16 0.67 -4.99
CA GLY A 40 -10.73 0.87 -6.39
C GLY A 40 -10.75 -0.40 -7.26
N PRO A 41 -10.46 -0.28 -8.57
CA PRO A 41 -10.48 -1.37 -9.55
C PRO A 41 -9.59 -2.58 -9.17
N PRO A 42 -9.88 -3.81 -9.66
CA PRO A 42 -9.04 -4.98 -9.38
C PRO A 42 -7.59 -4.75 -9.88
N GLY A 43 -6.61 -5.31 -9.15
CA GLY A 43 -5.19 -5.21 -9.53
C GLY A 43 -4.47 -3.89 -9.18
N THR A 44 -5.12 -2.95 -8.49
CA THR A 44 -4.51 -1.65 -8.12
C THR A 44 -3.65 -1.67 -6.84
N GLY A 45 -3.31 -2.85 -6.31
CA GLY A 45 -2.42 -2.96 -5.15
C GLY A 45 -3.07 -2.69 -3.77
N LYS A 46 -4.40 -2.67 -3.66
CA LYS A 46 -5.13 -2.48 -2.38
C LYS A 46 -4.75 -3.49 -1.30
N THR A 47 -4.84 -4.78 -1.63
CA THR A 47 -4.49 -5.86 -0.70
C THR A 47 -3.00 -5.84 -0.38
N THR A 48 -2.16 -5.53 -1.37
CA THR A 48 -0.73 -5.35 -1.17
C THR A 48 -0.43 -4.22 -0.19
N ALA A 49 -1.05 -3.05 -0.35
CA ALA A 49 -0.85 -1.89 0.52
C ALA A 49 -1.27 -2.14 1.98
N ALA A 50 -2.25 -3.02 2.21
CA ALA A 50 -2.66 -3.40 3.56
C ALA A 50 -1.73 -4.44 4.22
N LEU A 51 -0.93 -5.16 3.42
CA LEU A 51 0.01 -6.19 3.89
C LEU A 51 1.44 -5.65 4.09
N CYS A 52 1.77 -4.54 3.41
CA CYS A 52 3.06 -3.86 3.48
C CYS A 52 3.21 -2.98 4.73
#